data_AF-A0A143YEI7-F1
#
_entry.id   AF-A0A143YEI7-F1
#
_cell.length_a   1.000
_cell.length_b   1.000
_cell.length_c   1.000
_cell.angle_alpha   90.00
_cell.angle_beta   90.00
_cell.angle_gamma   90.00
#
_symmetry.space_group_name_H-M   'P 1'
#
loop_
_entity.id
_entity.type
_entity.pdbx_description
1 polymer ?
#
loop_
_entity_poly.entity_id
_entity_poly.type
_entity_poly.pdbx_seq_one_letter_code
_entity_poly.pdbx_strand_id
1 'polypeptide(L)'
;MLRGKKIALVFTSALVLSACADQVKETTETITQIRTEETEIVAQLNELQQLETALQTTFDESLASDEELKTFKDGSAAVFSNLEERRTLADSIESALEGLAETKADFVAFDEETLPLDQMQAIGETLDLFSENSLTYLAAYRDSLDKEEELLTGFGADDATFDTFFAGIEAINLSAETNQANLAPVAENLTTLDAQLVELEAAIAAIGTEGSAEADSSAGAAESSEAAAAETPAKKAEPVSYEYRINPEISTVQPIDEDGNTQVALLTFDDAPQQPNSYTVEIAETVKSKDANAIFFVMGQFLTNEQAREDIKTVYDMGFEIGNHSYSHPDFQTLTYDEQLEEIKSTNDLIEEITGERPRFLRAPYGQYNEDTIAIAATEGMTIMNWTYGYDWVEEFMEGTALADVMVNSKYLGDGANLLMHDRPWTNDAIGAIIDGLRAKDITIVDPNVIESPEREEM
;
A
#
# COMPACT_ATOMS: atom_id res chain seq x y z
N MET A 1 22.57 -42.75 -73.06
CA MET A 1 23.46 -41.65 -72.63
C MET A 1 22.57 -40.47 -72.26
N LEU A 2 22.70 -39.98 -71.02
CA LEU A 2 22.20 -38.71 -70.47
C LEU A 2 20.67 -38.47 -70.47
N ARG A 3 20.05 -37.73 -69.54
CA ARG A 3 20.29 -37.28 -68.15
C ARG A 3 19.11 -36.32 -67.91
N GLY A 4 18.47 -36.31 -66.75
CA GLY A 4 17.48 -35.27 -66.45
C GLY A 4 16.61 -35.52 -65.21
N LYS A 5 17.24 -35.67 -64.04
CA LYS A 5 16.55 -35.52 -62.74
C LYS A 5 16.29 -34.02 -62.51
N LYS A 6 15.04 -33.65 -62.21
CA LYS A 6 14.68 -32.47 -61.41
C LYS A 6 13.47 -32.82 -60.55
N ILE A 7 13.73 -33.24 -59.32
CA ILE A 7 12.83 -33.06 -58.17
C ILE A 7 13.76 -32.71 -57.02
N ALA A 8 13.77 -31.45 -56.63
CA ALA A 8 14.45 -30.97 -55.43
C ALA A 8 13.44 -30.13 -54.64
N LEU A 9 13.27 -30.57 -53.39
CA LEU A 9 12.94 -29.79 -52.19
C LEU A 9 11.61 -29.02 -52.14
N VAL A 10 10.66 -29.58 -51.37
CA VAL A 10 9.57 -28.83 -50.68
C VAL A 10 9.40 -29.33 -49.22
N PHE A 11 10.42 -29.94 -48.61
CA PHE A 11 10.29 -30.53 -47.26
C PHE A 11 10.87 -29.69 -46.11
N THR A 12 11.37 -28.48 -46.36
CA THR A 12 11.98 -27.64 -45.31
C THR A 12 10.98 -26.76 -44.56
N SER A 13 9.84 -26.37 -45.14
CA SER A 13 8.90 -25.44 -44.48
C SER A 13 8.03 -26.09 -43.40
N ALA A 14 7.69 -27.38 -43.53
CA ALA A 14 6.84 -28.08 -42.56
C ALA A 14 7.58 -28.51 -41.27
N LEU A 15 8.90 -28.75 -41.37
CA LEU A 15 9.75 -29.10 -40.22
C LEU A 15 10.05 -27.88 -39.34
N VAL A 16 10.21 -26.70 -39.95
CA VAL A 16 10.41 -25.43 -39.22
C VAL A 16 9.14 -25.03 -38.47
N LEU A 17 7.96 -25.17 -39.09
CA LEU A 17 6.67 -24.88 -38.44
C LEU A 17 6.35 -25.81 -37.26
N SER A 18 6.76 -27.08 -37.31
CA SER A 18 6.56 -28.02 -36.19
C SER A 18 7.47 -27.72 -35.01
N ALA A 19 8.73 -27.36 -35.26
CA ALA A 19 9.70 -27.03 -34.21
C ALA A 19 9.31 -25.73 -33.47
N CYS A 20 8.85 -24.70 -34.20
CA CYS A 20 8.36 -23.47 -33.59
C CYS A 20 7.11 -23.70 -32.73
N ALA A 21 6.22 -24.61 -33.11
CA ALA A 21 5.01 -24.91 -32.34
C ALA A 21 5.30 -25.67 -31.04
N ASP A 22 6.27 -26.59 -31.06
CA ASP A 22 6.67 -27.35 -29.88
C ASP A 22 7.38 -26.45 -28.84
N GLN A 23 8.22 -25.51 -29.27
CA GLN A 23 8.89 -24.57 -28.35
C GLN A 23 7.97 -23.49 -27.80
N VAL A 24 7.05 -22.94 -28.59
CA VAL A 24 6.02 -22.03 -28.06
C VAL A 24 5.22 -22.70 -26.95
N LYS A 25 4.92 -23.99 -27.11
CA LYS A 25 4.25 -24.79 -26.08
C LYS A 25 5.13 -24.96 -24.83
N GLU A 26 6.39 -25.34 -24.99
CA GLU A 26 7.35 -25.48 -23.87
C GLU A 26 7.53 -24.15 -23.12
N THR A 27 7.75 -23.03 -23.81
CA THR A 27 7.86 -21.70 -23.18
C THR A 27 6.59 -21.31 -22.43
N THR A 28 5.40 -21.59 -22.99
CA THR A 28 4.12 -21.33 -22.31
C THR A 28 3.96 -22.19 -21.05
N GLU A 29 4.41 -23.45 -21.08
CA GLU A 29 4.41 -24.32 -19.90
C GLU A 29 5.36 -23.79 -18.81
N THR A 30 6.55 -23.32 -19.18
CA THR A 30 7.49 -22.69 -18.24
C THR A 30 6.94 -21.39 -17.64
N ILE A 31 6.30 -20.53 -18.43
CA ILE A 31 5.61 -19.32 -17.92
C ILE A 31 4.51 -19.68 -16.92
N THR A 32 3.72 -20.71 -17.23
CA THR A 32 2.67 -21.20 -16.33
C THR A 32 3.26 -21.71 -15.01
N GLN A 33 4.41 -22.39 -15.07
CA GLN A 33 5.12 -22.84 -13.88
C GLN A 33 5.64 -21.67 -13.04
N ILE A 34 6.26 -20.65 -13.66
CA ILE A 34 6.68 -19.41 -12.98
C ILE A 34 5.50 -18.77 -12.24
N ARG A 35 4.35 -18.57 -12.91
CA ARG A 35 3.15 -18.00 -12.26
C ARG A 35 2.64 -18.86 -11.09
N THR A 36 2.76 -20.18 -11.19
CA THR A 36 2.34 -21.10 -10.13
C THR A 36 3.23 -20.97 -8.90
N GLU A 37 4.55 -20.96 -9.11
CA GLU A 37 5.54 -20.80 -8.05
C GLU A 37 5.45 -19.41 -7.40
N GLU A 38 5.27 -18.36 -8.20
CA GLU A 38 5.00 -17.00 -7.72
C GLU A 38 3.75 -16.95 -6.83
N THR A 39 2.64 -17.54 -7.29
CA THR A 39 1.38 -17.59 -6.51
C THR A 39 1.57 -18.30 -5.18
N GLU A 40 2.35 -19.39 -5.15
CA GLU A 40 2.66 -20.11 -3.92
C GLU A 40 3.49 -19.26 -2.95
N ILE A 41 4.52 -18.58 -3.44
CA ILE A 41 5.36 -17.68 -2.63
C ILE A 41 4.52 -16.53 -2.06
N VAL A 42 3.69 -15.89 -2.88
CA VAL A 42 2.81 -14.80 -2.44
C VAL A 42 1.82 -15.28 -1.38
N ALA A 43 1.23 -16.47 -1.55
CA ALA A 43 0.32 -17.03 -0.56
C ALA A 43 1.03 -17.27 0.79
N GLN A 44 2.25 -17.80 0.77
CA GLN A 44 3.04 -18.02 1.99
C GLN A 44 3.49 -16.71 2.65
N LEU A 45 3.87 -15.69 1.88
CA LEU A 45 4.18 -14.36 2.40
C LEU A 45 2.95 -13.72 3.06
N ASN A 46 1.76 -13.88 2.47
CA ASN A 46 0.51 -13.41 3.06
C ASN A 46 0.17 -14.16 4.37
N GLU A 47 0.35 -15.48 4.40
CA GLU A 47 0.17 -16.27 5.63
C GLU A 47 1.15 -15.83 6.74
N LEU A 48 2.39 -15.52 6.37
CA LEU A 48 3.39 -14.98 7.29
C LEU A 48 2.94 -13.64 7.91
N GLN A 49 2.40 -12.73 7.09
CA GLN A 49 1.85 -11.44 7.56
C GLN A 49 0.60 -11.61 8.44
N GLN A 50 -0.25 -12.59 8.16
CA GLN A 50 -1.40 -12.92 9.00
C GLN A 50 -0.97 -13.39 10.40
N LEU A 51 0.05 -14.25 10.47
CA LEU A 51 0.59 -14.71 11.75
C LEU A 51 1.24 -13.55 12.54
N GLU A 52 1.92 -12.64 11.87
CA GLU A 52 2.49 -11.44 12.50
C GLU A 52 1.40 -10.54 13.09
N THR A 53 0.32 -10.30 12.36
CA THR A 53 -0.85 -9.54 12.85
C THR A 53 -1.56 -10.25 14.01
N ALA A 54 -1.60 -11.59 14.00
CA ALA A 54 -2.20 -12.39 15.04
C ALA A 54 -1.39 -12.40 16.36
N LEU A 55 -0.13 -11.95 16.34
CA LEU A 55 0.78 -12.01 17.49
C LEU A 55 0.19 -11.32 18.72
N GLN A 56 -0.43 -10.14 18.57
CA GLN A 56 -1.06 -9.42 19.68
C GLN A 56 -2.20 -10.22 20.32
N THR A 57 -3.04 -10.86 19.50
CA THR A 57 -4.13 -11.70 20.02
C THR A 57 -3.57 -12.91 20.76
N THR A 58 -2.56 -13.57 20.18
CA THR A 58 -1.90 -14.72 20.82
C THR A 58 -1.18 -14.33 22.12
N PHE A 59 -0.65 -13.11 22.17
CA PHE A 59 -0.02 -12.52 23.36
C PHE A 59 -1.04 -12.30 24.47
N ASP A 60 -2.20 -11.71 24.17
CA ASP A 60 -3.27 -11.50 25.15
C ASP A 60 -3.83 -12.81 25.69
N GLU A 61 -3.98 -13.84 24.84
CA GLU A 61 -4.36 -15.19 25.26
C GLU A 61 -3.32 -15.83 26.20
N SER A 62 -2.04 -15.60 25.91
CA SER A 62 -0.94 -16.07 26.74
C SER A 62 -0.94 -15.40 28.11
N LEU A 63 -1.20 -14.08 28.17
CA LEU A 63 -1.34 -13.35 29.43
C LEU A 63 -2.57 -13.80 30.24
N ALA A 64 -3.71 -14.03 29.58
CA ALA A 64 -4.94 -14.44 30.24
C ALA A 64 -4.86 -15.86 30.84
N SER A 65 -4.02 -16.72 30.29
CA SER A 65 -3.85 -18.11 30.73
C SER A 65 -2.78 -18.29 31.81
N ASP A 66 -1.85 -17.34 31.97
CA ASP A 66 -0.79 -17.37 32.98
C ASP A 66 -0.41 -15.98 33.50
N GLU A 67 -1.13 -15.52 34.52
CA GLU A 67 -0.86 -14.24 35.20
C GLU A 67 0.54 -14.15 35.85
N GLU A 68 1.22 -15.28 36.07
CA GLU A 68 2.58 -15.32 36.64
C GLU A 68 3.68 -15.40 35.56
N LEU A 69 3.31 -15.38 34.26
CA LEU A 69 4.22 -15.38 33.10
C LEU A 69 5.26 -16.52 33.07
N LYS A 70 4.97 -17.65 33.73
CA LYS A 70 5.85 -18.82 33.74
C LYS A 70 5.95 -19.48 32.37
N THR A 71 4.85 -19.50 31.62
CA THR A 71 4.79 -20.01 30.25
C THR A 71 5.64 -19.21 29.27
N PHE A 72 5.90 -17.93 29.59
CA PHE A 72 6.86 -17.12 28.84
C PHE A 72 8.31 -17.55 29.09
N LYS A 73 8.64 -17.86 30.35
CA LYS A 73 9.99 -18.29 30.74
C LYS A 73 10.41 -19.64 30.17
N ASP A 74 9.46 -20.57 30.04
CA ASP A 74 9.72 -21.94 29.57
C ASP A 74 9.36 -22.18 28.10
N GLY A 75 8.91 -21.14 27.39
CA GLY A 75 8.60 -21.17 25.96
C GLY A 75 7.30 -21.90 25.62
N SER A 76 6.45 -22.21 26.61
CA SER A 76 5.19 -22.95 26.39
C SER A 76 3.98 -22.06 26.12
N ALA A 77 4.12 -20.73 26.21
CA ALA A 77 3.08 -19.78 25.85
C ALA A 77 2.71 -19.88 24.37
N ALA A 78 1.44 -19.57 24.03
CA ALA A 78 0.94 -19.70 22.65
C ALA A 78 1.71 -18.83 21.66
N VAL A 79 2.26 -17.70 22.11
CA VAL A 79 3.11 -16.81 21.30
C VAL A 79 4.33 -17.50 20.70
N PHE A 80 4.92 -18.49 21.37
CA PHE A 80 6.05 -19.22 20.82
C PHE A 80 5.64 -20.19 19.70
N SER A 81 4.39 -20.69 19.72
CA SER A 81 3.85 -21.46 18.59
C SER A 81 3.72 -20.59 17.34
N ASN A 82 3.23 -19.35 17.52
CA ASN A 82 3.14 -18.37 16.45
C ASN A 82 4.52 -18.07 15.84
N LEU A 83 5.55 -17.85 16.68
CA LEU A 83 6.92 -17.64 16.19
C LEU A 83 7.45 -18.84 15.41
N GLU A 84 7.23 -20.06 15.89
CA GLU A 84 7.69 -21.28 15.21
C GLU A 84 6.97 -21.51 13.86
N GLU A 85 5.68 -21.19 13.78
CA GLU A 85 4.92 -21.23 12.53
C GLU A 85 5.47 -20.21 11.52
N ARG A 86 5.78 -18.99 11.96
CA ARG A 86 6.43 -17.96 11.13
C ARG A 86 7.82 -18.40 10.65
N ARG A 87 8.63 -19.05 11.49
CA ARG A 87 9.93 -19.63 11.09
C ARG A 87 9.74 -20.71 10.02
N THR A 88 8.78 -21.60 10.21
CA THR A 88 8.47 -22.68 9.26
C THR A 88 8.07 -22.13 7.89
N LEU A 89 7.23 -21.08 7.86
CA LEU A 89 6.85 -20.42 6.62
C LEU A 89 8.04 -19.73 5.95
N ALA A 90 8.89 -19.04 6.70
CA ALA A 90 10.10 -18.43 6.15
C ALA A 90 11.00 -19.46 5.44
N ASP A 91 11.19 -20.64 6.03
CA ASP A 91 11.95 -21.74 5.43
C ASP A 91 11.26 -22.33 4.19
N SER A 92 9.93 -22.38 4.19
CA SER A 92 9.13 -22.82 3.04
C SER A 92 9.25 -21.85 1.86
N ILE A 93 9.19 -20.54 2.13
CA ILE A 93 9.34 -19.49 1.11
C ILE A 93 10.74 -19.56 0.50
N GLU A 94 11.79 -19.68 1.34
CA GLU A 94 13.16 -19.83 0.83
C GLU A 94 13.30 -21.06 -0.09
N SER A 95 12.70 -22.19 0.28
CA SER A 95 12.68 -23.40 -0.55
C SER A 95 11.92 -23.19 -1.88
N ALA A 96 10.82 -22.44 -1.86
CA ALA A 96 10.06 -22.12 -3.06
C ALA A 96 10.84 -21.18 -4.00
N LEU A 97 11.60 -20.23 -3.45
CA LEU A 97 12.50 -19.35 -4.21
C LEU A 97 13.64 -20.13 -4.88
N GLU A 98 14.18 -21.18 -4.23
CA GLU A 98 15.14 -22.08 -4.87
C GLU A 98 14.53 -22.79 -6.09
N GLY A 99 13.29 -23.27 -5.98
CA GLY A 99 12.55 -23.86 -7.10
C GLY A 99 12.32 -22.87 -8.24
N LEU A 100 11.88 -21.65 -7.92
CA LEU A 100 11.69 -20.58 -8.89
C LEU A 100 12.99 -20.24 -9.64
N ALA A 101 14.14 -20.28 -8.96
CA ALA A 101 15.44 -20.06 -9.59
C ALA A 101 15.80 -21.16 -10.60
N GLU A 102 15.43 -22.42 -10.35
CA GLU A 102 15.58 -23.52 -11.31
C GLU A 102 14.69 -23.31 -12.54
N THR A 103 13.40 -22.99 -12.33
CA THR A 103 12.45 -22.72 -13.42
C THR A 103 12.89 -21.53 -14.27
N LYS A 104 13.38 -20.47 -13.63
CA LYS A 104 13.93 -19.29 -14.28
C LYS A 104 15.14 -19.63 -15.14
N ALA A 105 16.01 -20.55 -14.71
CA ALA A 105 17.17 -20.97 -15.49
C ALA A 105 16.76 -21.66 -16.81
N ASP A 106 15.72 -22.50 -16.77
CA ASP A 106 15.13 -23.11 -17.95
C ASP A 106 14.46 -22.05 -18.85
N PHE A 107 13.75 -21.09 -18.24
CA PHE A 107 13.07 -20.01 -18.95
C PHE A 107 14.02 -19.10 -19.75
N VAL A 108 15.18 -18.73 -19.21
CA VAL A 108 16.14 -17.89 -19.95
C VAL A 108 17.06 -18.69 -20.89
N ALA A 109 16.95 -20.03 -20.91
CA ALA A 109 17.76 -20.89 -21.77
C ALA A 109 17.18 -21.07 -23.19
N PHE A 110 15.94 -20.65 -23.44
CA PHE A 110 15.36 -20.64 -24.79
C PHE A 110 16.13 -19.64 -25.69
N ASP A 111 16.53 -20.06 -26.90
CA ASP A 111 17.44 -19.30 -27.78
C ASP A 111 16.92 -19.11 -29.22
N GLU A 112 15.62 -19.31 -29.43
CA GLU A 112 15.03 -19.37 -30.76
C GLU A 112 14.59 -18.00 -31.28
N GLU A 113 14.95 -17.71 -32.54
CA GLU A 113 14.79 -16.38 -33.15
C GLU A 113 13.32 -15.94 -33.28
N THR A 114 12.38 -16.88 -33.17
CA THR A 114 10.93 -16.59 -33.18
C THR A 114 10.39 -16.12 -31.83
N LEU A 115 11.09 -16.38 -30.72
CA LEU A 115 10.65 -16.00 -29.39
C LEU A 115 11.06 -14.55 -29.06
N PRO A 116 10.34 -13.85 -28.17
CA PRO A 116 10.71 -12.52 -27.69
C PRO A 116 11.89 -12.55 -26.70
N LEU A 117 13.08 -12.97 -27.16
CA LEU A 117 14.24 -13.24 -26.29
C LEU A 117 14.64 -12.05 -25.39
N ASP A 118 14.55 -10.81 -25.88
CA ASP A 118 14.84 -9.61 -25.09
C ASP A 118 13.87 -9.44 -23.91
N GLN A 119 12.58 -9.75 -24.10
CA GLN A 119 11.58 -9.69 -23.03
C GLN A 119 11.82 -10.82 -22.01
N MET A 120 12.13 -12.03 -22.49
CA MET A 120 12.43 -13.17 -21.63
C MET A 120 13.68 -12.91 -20.77
N GLN A 121 14.71 -12.28 -21.33
CA GLN A 121 15.90 -11.86 -20.57
C GLN A 121 15.54 -10.84 -19.48
N ALA A 122 14.71 -9.83 -19.79
CA ALA A 122 14.27 -8.83 -18.83
C ALA A 122 13.42 -9.41 -17.68
N ILE A 123 12.56 -10.39 -17.99
CA ILE A 123 11.81 -11.16 -16.99
C ILE A 123 12.78 -11.96 -16.11
N GLY A 124 13.79 -12.60 -16.71
CA GLY A 124 14.83 -13.30 -15.97
C GLY A 124 15.57 -12.40 -14.98
N GLU A 125 15.89 -11.16 -15.36
CA GLU A 125 16.50 -10.17 -14.47
C GLU A 125 15.55 -9.73 -13.34
N THR A 126 14.25 -9.60 -13.65
CA THR A 126 13.23 -9.25 -12.64
C THR A 126 13.01 -10.38 -11.64
N LEU A 127 13.03 -11.64 -12.09
CA LEU A 127 12.98 -12.84 -11.23
C LEU A 127 14.21 -12.95 -10.31
N ASP A 128 15.39 -12.54 -10.78
CA ASP A 128 16.60 -12.46 -9.94
C ASP A 128 16.43 -11.42 -8.84
N LEU A 129 15.94 -10.21 -9.18
CA LEU A 129 15.68 -9.16 -8.20
C LEU A 129 14.62 -9.57 -7.18
N PHE A 130 13.51 -10.16 -7.64
CA PHE A 130 12.47 -10.70 -6.77
C PHE A 130 13.04 -11.71 -5.78
N SER A 131 13.84 -12.66 -6.27
CA SER A 131 14.47 -13.67 -5.42
C SER A 131 15.46 -13.07 -4.42
N GLU A 132 16.34 -12.16 -4.87
CA GLU A 132 17.35 -11.51 -4.02
C GLU A 132 16.69 -10.68 -2.91
N ASN A 133 15.68 -9.89 -3.25
CA ASN A 133 14.96 -9.07 -2.29
C ASN A 133 14.15 -9.94 -1.31
N SER A 134 13.53 -11.02 -1.79
CA SER A 134 12.80 -11.95 -0.92
C SER A 134 13.73 -12.66 0.06
N LEU A 135 14.90 -13.13 -0.38
CA LEU A 135 15.90 -13.74 0.50
C LEU A 135 16.48 -12.74 1.50
N THR A 136 16.68 -11.48 1.09
CA THR A 136 17.11 -10.39 1.97
C THR A 136 16.06 -10.11 3.04
N TYR A 137 14.79 -10.03 2.65
CA TYR A 137 13.67 -9.91 3.57
C TYR A 137 13.62 -11.07 4.57
N LEU A 138 13.67 -12.33 4.10
CA LEU A 138 13.60 -13.51 4.97
C LEU A 138 14.77 -13.59 5.96
N ALA A 139 15.96 -13.15 5.55
CA ALA A 139 17.12 -13.08 6.45
C ALA A 139 16.88 -12.06 7.58
N ALA A 140 16.45 -10.84 7.24
CA ALA A 140 16.11 -9.81 8.23
C ALA A 140 14.93 -10.24 9.13
N TYR A 141 13.96 -10.93 8.55
CA TYR A 141 12.79 -11.45 9.25
C TYR A 141 13.16 -12.47 10.32
N ARG A 142 14.07 -13.41 10.00
CA ARG A 142 14.58 -14.39 10.98
C ARG A 142 15.33 -13.73 12.12
N ASP A 143 16.12 -12.69 11.83
CA ASP A 143 16.76 -11.89 12.87
C ASP A 143 15.73 -11.17 13.77
N SER A 144 14.57 -10.77 13.22
CA SER A 144 13.44 -10.23 14.01
C SER A 144 12.84 -11.30 14.91
N LEU A 145 12.55 -12.49 14.37
CA LEU A 145 11.98 -13.60 15.14
C LEU A 145 12.87 -14.01 16.32
N ASP A 146 14.19 -14.04 16.12
CA ASP A 146 15.15 -14.31 17.20
C ASP A 146 15.09 -13.27 18.32
N LYS A 147 14.95 -11.98 17.96
CA LYS A 147 14.81 -10.89 18.94
C LYS A 147 13.45 -10.93 19.64
N GLU A 148 12.37 -11.17 18.91
CA GLU A 148 11.02 -11.32 19.47
C GLU A 148 10.99 -12.47 20.49
N GLU A 149 11.60 -13.61 20.17
CA GLU A 149 11.72 -14.75 21.08
C GLU A 149 12.52 -14.40 22.35
N GLU A 150 13.64 -13.68 22.21
CA GLU A 150 14.44 -13.20 23.34
C GLU A 150 13.63 -12.27 24.26
N LEU A 151 12.91 -11.31 23.67
CA LEU A 151 12.08 -10.35 24.40
C LEU A 151 10.93 -11.04 25.13
N LEU A 152 10.19 -11.91 24.45
CA LEU A 152 9.08 -12.67 25.02
C LEU A 152 9.56 -13.57 26.17
N THR A 153 10.68 -14.27 26.00
CA THR A 153 11.29 -15.06 27.08
C THR A 153 11.68 -14.18 28.27
N GLY A 154 12.18 -12.98 28.00
CA GLY A 154 12.54 -11.98 28.99
C GLY A 154 11.38 -11.51 29.87
N PHE A 155 10.13 -11.52 29.35
CA PHE A 155 8.95 -11.15 30.14
C PHE A 155 8.70 -12.09 31.33
N GLY A 156 9.11 -13.37 31.23
CA GLY A 156 9.01 -14.35 32.31
C GLY A 156 10.22 -14.38 33.26
N ALA A 157 11.20 -13.49 33.11
CA ALA A 157 12.41 -13.49 33.93
C ALA A 157 12.12 -13.10 35.39
N ASP A 158 12.89 -13.67 36.35
CA ASP A 158 12.66 -13.44 37.78
C ASP A 158 12.92 -11.97 38.20
N ASP A 159 13.69 -11.23 37.40
CA ASP A 159 14.02 -9.82 37.55
C ASP A 159 13.30 -8.91 36.54
N ALA A 160 12.34 -9.44 35.77
CA ALA A 160 11.53 -8.66 34.85
C ALA A 160 10.78 -7.54 35.59
N THR A 161 10.80 -6.34 35.01
CA THR A 161 10.13 -5.16 35.55
C THR A 161 9.08 -4.65 34.57
N PHE A 162 8.24 -3.71 35.02
CA PHE A 162 7.35 -2.99 34.11
C PHE A 162 8.12 -2.33 32.95
N ASP A 163 9.30 -1.77 33.21
CA ASP A 163 10.14 -1.15 32.19
C ASP A 163 10.66 -2.19 31.18
N THR A 164 11.03 -3.39 31.66
CA THR A 164 11.41 -4.53 30.81
C THR A 164 10.28 -4.93 29.87
N PHE A 165 9.06 -5.00 30.42
CA PHE A 165 7.87 -5.36 29.66
C PHE A 165 7.54 -4.30 28.62
N PHE A 166 7.45 -3.03 29.05
CA PHE A 166 7.11 -1.91 28.16
C PHE A 166 8.10 -1.75 27.02
N ALA A 167 9.40 -1.73 27.31
CA ALA A 167 10.44 -1.61 26.29
C ALA A 167 10.46 -2.82 25.33
N GLY A 168 10.13 -4.02 25.82
CA GLY A 168 10.05 -5.19 24.96
C GLY A 168 8.85 -5.14 24.01
N ILE A 169 7.68 -4.68 24.46
CA ILE A 169 6.52 -4.48 23.58
C ILE A 169 6.80 -3.41 22.53
N GLU A 170 7.41 -2.29 22.93
CA GLU A 170 7.82 -1.24 21.99
C GLU A 170 8.79 -1.78 20.92
N ALA A 171 9.77 -2.59 21.33
CA ALA A 171 10.71 -3.21 20.40
C ALA A 171 10.04 -4.23 19.47
N ILE A 172 9.08 -5.04 19.96
CA ILE A 172 8.31 -5.97 19.12
C ILE A 172 7.48 -5.22 18.08
N ASN A 173 6.82 -4.13 18.47
CA ASN A 173 6.03 -3.31 17.55
C ASN A 173 6.92 -2.67 16.47
N LEU A 174 8.07 -2.12 16.87
CA LEU A 174 9.04 -1.54 15.92
C LEU A 174 9.59 -2.60 14.95
N SER A 175 9.84 -3.82 15.44
CA SER A 175 10.23 -4.95 14.60
C SER A 175 9.16 -5.26 13.55
N ALA A 176 7.88 -5.28 13.93
CA ALA A 176 6.77 -5.52 12.99
C ALA A 176 6.69 -4.45 11.90
N GLU A 177 6.80 -3.17 12.26
CA GLU A 177 6.86 -2.05 11.31
C GLU A 177 8.05 -2.19 10.35
N THR A 178 9.22 -2.58 10.88
CA THR A 178 10.44 -2.79 10.09
C THR A 178 10.30 -3.95 9.12
N ASN A 179 9.71 -5.07 9.56
CA ASN A 179 9.45 -6.23 8.71
C ASN A 179 8.51 -5.87 7.56
N GLN A 180 7.43 -5.15 7.85
CA GLN A 180 6.49 -4.69 6.84
C GLN A 180 7.16 -3.76 5.81
N ALA A 181 7.99 -2.81 6.26
CA ALA A 181 8.73 -1.93 5.36
C ALA A 181 9.70 -2.70 4.43
N ASN A 182 10.33 -3.76 4.95
CA ASN A 182 11.26 -4.60 4.19
C ASN A 182 10.58 -5.44 3.10
N LEU A 183 9.25 -5.58 3.10
CA LEU A 183 8.50 -6.24 2.02
C LEU A 183 8.32 -5.39 0.77
N ALA A 184 8.44 -4.06 0.86
CA ALA A 184 8.15 -3.16 -0.26
C ALA A 184 8.92 -3.49 -1.56
N PRO A 185 10.24 -3.78 -1.53
CA PRO A 185 10.97 -4.18 -2.74
C PRO A 185 10.47 -5.48 -3.36
N VAL A 186 10.01 -6.43 -2.53
CA VAL A 186 9.45 -7.71 -2.97
C VAL A 186 8.15 -7.48 -3.74
N ALA A 187 7.25 -6.65 -3.19
CA ALA A 187 5.97 -6.30 -3.81
C ALA A 187 6.14 -5.52 -5.13
N GLU A 188 7.11 -4.60 -5.20
CA GLU A 188 7.45 -3.87 -6.43
C GLU A 188 7.94 -4.82 -7.54
N ASN A 189 8.75 -5.82 -7.18
CA ASN A 189 9.22 -6.82 -8.15
C ASN A 189 8.10 -7.72 -8.65
N LEU A 190 7.18 -8.15 -7.79
CA LEU A 190 5.99 -8.92 -8.20
C LEU A 190 5.12 -8.14 -9.20
N THR A 191 4.85 -6.86 -8.91
CA THR A 191 4.06 -6.00 -9.81
C THR A 191 4.73 -5.86 -11.18
N THR A 192 6.05 -5.66 -11.18
CA THR A 192 6.84 -5.55 -12.41
C THR A 192 6.84 -6.88 -13.18
N LEU A 193 7.00 -8.00 -12.48
CA LEU A 193 7.03 -9.33 -13.04
C LEU A 193 5.69 -9.70 -13.70
N ASP A 194 4.56 -9.48 -13.03
CA ASP A 194 3.23 -9.78 -13.60
C ASP A 194 2.99 -8.99 -14.89
N ALA A 195 3.28 -7.68 -14.89
CA ALA A 195 3.14 -6.85 -16.06
C ALA A 195 3.98 -7.37 -17.25
N GLN A 196 5.24 -7.75 -16.99
CA GLN A 196 6.12 -8.31 -18.01
C GLN A 196 5.63 -9.68 -18.52
N LEU A 197 5.16 -10.56 -17.63
CA LEU A 197 4.63 -11.88 -18.00
C LEU A 197 3.37 -11.74 -18.86
N VAL A 198 2.46 -10.81 -18.55
CA VAL A 198 1.28 -10.52 -19.38
C VAL A 198 1.69 -10.06 -20.78
N GLU A 199 2.66 -9.16 -20.89
CA GLU A 199 3.17 -8.70 -22.20
C GLU A 199 3.80 -9.85 -23.00
N LEU A 200 4.60 -10.69 -22.34
CA LEU A 200 5.24 -11.85 -22.98
C LEU A 200 4.20 -12.87 -23.45
N GLU A 201 3.20 -13.20 -22.63
CA GLU A 201 2.11 -14.10 -23.00
C GLU A 201 1.35 -13.59 -24.22
N ALA A 202 1.08 -12.29 -24.30
CA ALA A 202 0.46 -11.67 -25.47
C ALA A 202 1.34 -11.77 -26.72
N ALA A 203 2.65 -11.55 -26.59
CA ALA A 203 3.61 -11.69 -27.68
C ALA A 203 3.71 -13.15 -28.17
N ILE A 204 3.74 -14.12 -27.26
CA ILE A 204 3.75 -15.55 -27.59
C ILE A 204 2.44 -15.99 -28.25
N ALA A 205 1.29 -15.51 -27.75
CA ALA A 205 0.00 -15.77 -28.37
C ALA A 205 -0.06 -15.23 -29.81
N ALA A 206 0.52 -14.06 -30.07
CA ALA A 206 0.58 -13.49 -31.42
C ALA A 206 1.33 -14.41 -32.41
N ILE A 207 2.44 -15.02 -31.98
CA ILE A 207 3.19 -16.01 -32.78
C ILE A 207 2.30 -17.21 -33.16
N GLY A 208 1.46 -17.68 -32.23
CA GLY A 208 0.50 -18.76 -32.48
C GLY A 208 -0.66 -18.39 -33.43
N THR A 209 -0.99 -17.11 -33.55
CA THR A 209 -2.15 -16.62 -34.34
C THR A 209 -1.85 -16.25 -35.79
N GLU A 210 -0.59 -16.15 -36.23
CA GLU A 210 -0.25 -15.96 -37.65
C GLU A 210 -0.70 -17.13 -38.55
N GLY A 211 -1.21 -18.23 -37.97
CA GLY A 211 -1.85 -19.34 -38.68
C GLY A 211 -3.38 -19.26 -38.82
N SER A 212 -4.07 -18.25 -38.26
CA SER A 212 -5.55 -18.22 -38.27
C SER A 212 -6.11 -16.80 -38.14
N ALA A 213 -6.11 -16.05 -39.24
CA ALA A 213 -6.90 -14.83 -39.35
C ALA A 213 -8.18 -15.10 -40.17
N GLU A 214 -9.35 -15.02 -39.53
CA GLU A 214 -10.59 -14.46 -40.13
C GLU A 214 -11.71 -14.24 -39.09
N ALA A 215 -12.26 -13.00 -39.10
CA ALA A 215 -13.58 -12.55 -38.64
C ALA A 215 -13.87 -12.56 -37.11
N ASP A 216 -14.66 -11.66 -36.51
CA ASP A 216 -15.61 -10.67 -36.99
C ASP A 216 -15.83 -9.59 -35.91
N SER A 217 -16.25 -8.41 -36.34
CA SER A 217 -16.74 -7.29 -35.55
C SER A 217 -18.19 -7.49 -35.10
N SER A 218 -18.58 -6.99 -33.92
CA SER A 218 -19.79 -6.16 -33.79
C SER A 218 -19.88 -5.45 -32.45
N ALA A 219 -20.18 -4.15 -32.52
CA ALA A 219 -20.62 -3.29 -31.43
C ALA A 219 -22.10 -3.51 -31.08
N GLY A 220 -22.49 -3.13 -29.86
CA GLY A 220 -23.88 -2.97 -29.46
C GLY A 220 -24.01 -2.06 -28.23
N ALA A 221 -24.56 -0.87 -28.43
CA ALA A 221 -24.99 0.07 -27.40
C ALA A 221 -26.51 -0.09 -27.13
N ALA A 222 -26.98 0.19 -25.91
CA ALA A 222 -28.27 0.84 -25.65
C ALA A 222 -28.45 1.25 -24.17
N GLU A 223 -29.20 2.35 -24.00
CA GLU A 223 -29.37 3.26 -22.87
C GLU A 223 -30.46 2.91 -21.81
N SER A 224 -30.26 3.47 -20.61
CA SER A 224 -31.16 4.26 -19.72
C SER A 224 -32.50 3.74 -19.15
N SER A 225 -32.77 4.11 -17.88
CA SER A 225 -34.09 4.56 -17.37
C SER A 225 -33.97 5.14 -15.93
N GLU A 226 -34.21 6.45 -15.76
CA GLU A 226 -34.45 7.16 -14.48
C GLU A 226 -35.91 6.99 -13.98
N ALA A 227 -36.14 7.14 -12.65
CA ALA A 227 -37.05 8.16 -12.08
C ALA A 227 -37.23 8.06 -10.53
N ALA A 228 -36.69 9.06 -9.81
CA ALA A 228 -37.28 9.95 -8.76
C ALA A 228 -38.30 9.42 -7.72
N ALA A 229 -38.40 9.91 -6.47
CA ALA A 229 -37.65 10.82 -5.59
C ALA A 229 -38.44 10.91 -4.25
N ALA A 230 -37.80 11.25 -3.11
CA ALA A 230 -38.47 11.90 -1.96
C ALA A 230 -37.46 12.59 -1.01
N GLU A 231 -37.21 13.89 -1.23
CA GLU A 231 -36.41 14.78 -0.38
C GLU A 231 -37.10 15.20 0.94
N THR A 232 -36.30 15.56 1.94
CA THR A 232 -36.59 16.59 2.98
C THR A 232 -35.24 17.25 3.39
N PRO A 233 -35.17 18.58 3.63
CA PRO A 233 -34.11 19.42 3.05
C PRO A 233 -32.90 19.66 3.96
N ALA A 234 -31.69 19.60 3.38
CA ALA A 234 -30.47 20.14 3.94
C ALA A 234 -30.24 21.60 3.51
N LYS A 235 -29.57 22.35 4.39
CA LYS A 235 -29.29 23.78 4.30
C LYS A 235 -28.33 24.08 3.13
N LYS A 236 -28.83 24.76 2.10
CA LYS A 236 -28.10 25.16 0.89
C LYS A 236 -26.82 25.95 1.21
N ALA A 237 -25.66 25.33 1.00
CA ALA A 237 -24.35 26.00 0.96
C ALA A 237 -24.21 26.77 -0.37
N GLU A 238 -23.51 27.91 -0.34
CA GLU A 238 -23.11 28.66 -1.55
C GLU A 238 -22.24 27.76 -2.44
N PRO A 239 -22.26 27.91 -3.78
CA PRO A 239 -21.46 27.04 -4.66
C PRO A 239 -19.97 27.28 -4.42
N VAL A 240 -19.29 26.28 -3.85
CA VAL A 240 -17.83 26.24 -3.76
C VAL A 240 -17.29 26.08 -5.18
N SER A 241 -16.48 27.03 -5.66
CA SER A 241 -15.73 26.86 -6.90
C SER A 241 -14.45 26.11 -6.59
N TYR A 242 -14.37 24.84 -6.97
CA TYR A 242 -13.13 24.07 -6.86
C TYR A 242 -12.07 24.63 -7.81
N GLU A 243 -10.82 24.69 -7.35
CA GLU A 243 -9.64 25.14 -8.09
C GLU A 243 -8.69 23.99 -8.40
N TYR A 244 -8.72 22.93 -7.59
CA TYR A 244 -7.78 21.81 -7.64
C TYR A 244 -8.51 20.47 -7.64
N ARG A 245 -7.79 19.42 -8.06
CA ARG A 245 -8.20 18.02 -7.98
C ARG A 245 -7.05 17.15 -7.53
N ILE A 246 -7.35 16.01 -6.94
CA ILE A 246 -6.34 14.97 -6.68
C ILE A 246 -6.19 14.12 -7.94
N ASN A 247 -4.96 13.92 -8.38
CA ASN A 247 -4.65 12.96 -9.42
C ASN A 247 -4.81 11.53 -8.85
N PRO A 248 -5.69 10.68 -9.41
CA PRO A 248 -5.96 9.36 -8.84
C PRO A 248 -4.80 8.36 -8.99
N GLU A 249 -3.85 8.59 -9.91
CA GLU A 249 -2.72 7.68 -10.17
C GLU A 249 -1.52 7.98 -9.27
N ILE A 250 -1.22 9.27 -9.07
CA ILE A 250 0.01 9.72 -8.38
C ILE A 250 -0.25 10.62 -7.18
N SER A 251 -1.52 10.83 -6.81
CA SER A 251 -1.96 11.61 -5.63
C SER A 251 -1.44 13.06 -5.55
N THR A 252 -0.97 13.62 -6.67
CA THR A 252 -0.59 15.04 -6.78
C THR A 252 -1.82 15.93 -6.81
N VAL A 253 -1.71 17.14 -6.26
CA VAL A 253 -2.73 18.17 -6.33
C VAL A 253 -2.56 18.97 -7.63
N GLN A 254 -3.53 18.85 -8.53
CA GLN A 254 -3.47 19.42 -9.88
C GLN A 254 -4.52 20.51 -10.03
N PRO A 255 -4.19 21.65 -10.66
CA PRO A 255 -5.21 22.65 -10.96
C PRO A 255 -6.26 22.09 -11.92
N ILE A 256 -7.50 22.51 -11.75
CA ILE A 256 -8.60 22.14 -12.65
C ILE A 256 -8.44 22.88 -13.99
N ASP A 257 -8.08 24.17 -13.93
CA ASP A 257 -7.84 25.02 -15.08
C ASP A 257 -6.39 24.88 -15.59
N GLU A 258 -6.21 24.91 -16.91
CA GLU A 258 -4.90 24.78 -17.57
C GLU A 258 -3.88 25.85 -17.14
N ASP A 259 -4.36 27.05 -16.79
CA ASP A 259 -3.54 28.19 -16.34
C ASP A 259 -3.41 28.27 -14.80
N GLY A 260 -3.91 27.27 -14.07
CA GLY A 260 -3.86 27.24 -12.61
C GLY A 260 -2.43 27.07 -12.06
N ASN A 261 -2.22 27.50 -10.82
CA ASN A 261 -0.90 27.41 -10.20
C ASN A 261 -0.55 25.95 -9.87
N THR A 262 0.52 25.42 -10.46
CA THR A 262 1.03 24.06 -10.19
C THR A 262 2.11 24.02 -9.09
N GLN A 263 2.72 25.16 -8.75
CA GLN A 263 3.71 25.29 -7.68
C GLN A 263 3.01 25.33 -6.32
N VAL A 264 2.40 24.21 -5.97
CA VAL A 264 1.62 24.05 -4.75
C VAL A 264 1.98 22.78 -4.01
N ALA A 265 1.71 22.77 -2.71
CA ALA A 265 1.82 21.59 -1.86
C ALA A 265 0.62 21.47 -0.93
N LEU A 266 0.20 20.25 -0.64
CA LEU A 266 -0.83 19.92 0.34
C LEU A 266 -0.17 19.29 1.57
N LEU A 267 -0.50 19.81 2.74
CA LEU A 267 -0.06 19.26 4.02
C LEU A 267 -1.11 18.27 4.51
N THR A 268 -0.69 17.04 4.81
CA THR A 268 -1.57 16.01 5.35
C THR A 268 -0.94 15.34 6.57
N PHE A 269 -1.78 15.02 7.55
CA PHE A 269 -1.38 14.37 8.79
C PHE A 269 -2.26 13.14 9.04
N ASP A 270 -1.65 11.96 9.07
CA ASP A 270 -2.33 10.69 9.35
C ASP A 270 -2.25 10.36 10.84
N ASP A 271 -2.99 9.32 11.24
CA ASP A 271 -3.13 8.80 12.60
C ASP A 271 -3.71 9.77 13.65
N ALA A 272 -4.24 10.91 13.21
CA ALA A 272 -4.69 11.95 14.12
C ALA A 272 -6.02 11.59 14.84
N PRO A 273 -6.18 11.83 16.16
CA PRO A 273 -5.15 12.05 17.14
C PRO A 273 -4.64 10.71 17.72
N GLN A 274 -3.34 10.45 17.63
CA GLN A 274 -2.76 9.19 18.11
C GLN A 274 -2.70 9.21 19.64
N GLN A 275 -3.58 8.46 20.28
CA GLN A 275 -3.65 8.40 21.75
C GLN A 275 -2.68 7.35 22.32
N PRO A 276 -2.07 7.60 23.50
CA PRO A 276 -2.30 8.71 24.42
C PRO A 276 -1.41 9.96 24.21
N ASN A 277 -0.51 9.95 23.23
CA ASN A 277 0.53 10.97 23.06
C ASN A 277 0.34 11.76 21.75
N SER A 278 -0.84 12.36 21.58
CA SER A 278 -1.14 13.11 20.37
C SER A 278 -0.51 14.51 20.40
N TYR A 279 0.01 14.95 19.26
CA TYR A 279 0.43 16.34 19.01
C TYR A 279 -0.47 17.04 17.99
N THR A 280 -1.65 16.47 17.72
CA THR A 280 -2.56 16.92 16.66
C THR A 280 -2.96 18.39 16.85
N VAL A 281 -3.31 18.81 18.08
CA VAL A 281 -3.72 20.19 18.37
C VAL A 281 -2.56 21.16 18.24
N GLU A 282 -1.37 20.82 18.75
CA GLU A 282 -0.17 21.65 18.70
C GLU A 282 0.34 21.86 17.26
N ILE A 283 0.27 20.80 16.44
CA ILE A 283 0.54 20.88 15.01
C ILE A 283 -0.47 21.82 14.34
N ALA A 284 -1.77 21.64 14.59
CA ALA A 284 -2.82 22.50 14.05
C ALA A 284 -2.64 23.97 14.45
N GLU A 285 -2.32 24.25 15.71
CA GLU A 285 -2.00 25.61 16.19
C GLU A 285 -0.82 26.21 15.43
N THR A 286 0.25 25.43 15.21
CA THR A 286 1.43 25.88 14.47
C THR A 286 1.09 26.16 13.01
N VAL A 287 0.41 25.24 12.32
CA VAL A 287 -0.05 25.42 10.93
C VAL A 287 -0.94 26.66 10.82
N LYS A 288 -1.87 26.86 11.77
CA LYS A 288 -2.77 28.01 11.80
C LYS A 288 -2.03 29.32 12.02
N SER A 289 -1.05 29.33 12.94
CA SER A 289 -0.22 30.51 13.23
C SER A 289 0.61 30.97 12.02
N LYS A 290 0.83 30.05 11.08
CA LYS A 290 1.52 30.30 9.81
C LYS A 290 0.56 30.70 8.69
N ASP A 291 -0.75 30.86 8.95
CA ASP A 291 -1.77 31.09 7.91
C ASP A 291 -1.70 30.02 6.80
N ALA A 292 -1.53 28.75 7.19
CA ALA A 292 -1.53 27.61 6.29
C ALA A 292 -2.75 26.72 6.56
N ASN A 293 -3.07 25.85 5.60
CA ASN A 293 -4.15 24.86 5.68
C ASN A 293 -3.57 23.44 5.57
N ALA A 294 -4.33 22.46 6.05
CA ALA A 294 -3.95 21.05 6.06
C ALA A 294 -5.19 20.16 6.15
N ILE A 295 -5.02 18.87 5.84
CA ILE A 295 -5.98 17.81 6.12
C ILE A 295 -5.45 16.95 7.27
N PHE A 296 -6.28 16.67 8.27
CA PHE A 296 -5.99 15.70 9.32
C PHE A 296 -6.85 14.45 9.09
N PHE A 297 -6.22 13.34 8.73
CA PHE A 297 -6.86 12.05 8.52
C PHE A 297 -6.96 11.31 9.85
N VAL A 298 -8.20 11.01 10.27
CA VAL A 298 -8.46 10.53 11.62
C VAL A 298 -8.84 9.06 11.68
N MET A 299 -8.35 8.39 12.72
CA MET A 299 -8.67 7.00 13.01
C MET A 299 -9.86 6.90 13.97
N GLY A 300 -10.92 6.20 13.55
CA GLY A 300 -12.16 6.09 14.32
C GLY A 300 -11.99 5.51 15.73
N GLN A 301 -11.09 4.54 15.93
CA GLN A 301 -10.87 3.88 17.21
C GLN A 301 -10.43 4.83 18.32
N PHE A 302 -9.67 5.89 17.99
CA PHE A 302 -9.24 6.88 18.97
C PHE A 302 -10.38 7.80 19.41
N LEU A 303 -11.42 7.98 18.59
CA LEU A 303 -12.58 8.83 18.88
C LEU A 303 -13.55 8.21 19.90
N THR A 304 -13.23 7.03 20.43
CA THR A 304 -13.88 6.47 21.63
C THR A 304 -13.42 7.18 22.92
N ASN A 305 -12.31 7.91 22.87
CA ASN A 305 -11.77 8.74 23.95
C ASN A 305 -12.31 10.18 23.84
N GLU A 306 -12.88 10.71 24.92
CA GLU A 306 -13.45 12.07 24.92
C GLU A 306 -12.42 13.17 24.64
N GLN A 307 -11.17 13.01 25.11
CA GLN A 307 -10.09 13.96 24.82
C GLN A 307 -9.79 13.98 23.32
N ALA A 308 -9.67 12.82 22.68
CA ALA A 308 -9.47 12.72 21.23
C ALA A 308 -10.60 13.41 20.44
N ARG A 309 -11.86 13.28 20.91
CA ARG A 309 -13.00 13.98 20.30
C ARG A 309 -12.89 15.50 20.46
N GLU A 310 -12.48 15.97 21.62
CA GLU A 310 -12.24 17.41 21.88
C GLU A 310 -11.09 17.95 21.01
N ASP A 311 -10.02 17.17 20.84
CA ASP A 311 -8.88 17.52 20.01
C ASP A 311 -9.31 17.68 18.55
N ILE A 312 -10.01 16.70 17.97
CA ILE A 312 -10.53 16.78 16.60
C ILE A 312 -11.53 17.92 16.43
N LYS A 313 -12.41 18.13 17.42
CA LYS A 313 -13.32 19.28 17.39
C LYS A 313 -12.55 20.61 17.35
N THR A 314 -11.47 20.71 18.13
CA THR A 314 -10.63 21.90 18.20
C THR A 314 -9.94 22.16 16.87
N VAL A 315 -9.35 21.14 16.24
CA VAL A 315 -8.72 21.21 14.91
C VAL A 315 -9.74 21.66 13.86
N TYR A 316 -10.94 21.07 13.87
CA TYR A 316 -12.02 21.45 12.97
C TYR A 316 -12.49 22.90 13.19
N ASP A 317 -12.68 23.34 14.44
CA ASP A 317 -13.07 24.71 14.78
C ASP A 317 -11.99 25.75 14.39
N MET A 318 -10.72 25.33 14.22
CA MET A 318 -9.65 26.17 13.63
C MET A 318 -9.77 26.33 12.10
N GLY A 319 -10.66 25.57 11.46
CA GLY A 319 -10.94 25.60 10.02
C GLY A 319 -10.10 24.61 9.20
N PHE A 320 -9.54 23.58 9.82
CA PHE A 320 -8.86 22.50 9.11
C PHE A 320 -9.85 21.44 8.61
N GLU A 321 -9.49 20.80 7.51
CA GLU A 321 -10.27 19.70 6.95
C GLU A 321 -9.99 18.40 7.73
N ILE A 322 -11.05 17.66 8.04
CA ILE A 322 -10.95 16.35 8.70
C ILE A 322 -11.25 15.26 7.66
N GLY A 323 -10.26 14.41 7.41
CA GLY A 323 -10.34 13.24 6.53
C GLY A 323 -10.53 11.95 7.33
N ASN A 324 -10.90 10.87 6.64
CA ASN A 324 -11.07 9.54 7.23
C ASN A 324 -9.82 8.68 7.00
N HIS A 325 -9.33 8.01 8.05
CA HIS A 325 -8.20 7.07 8.00
C HIS A 325 -8.55 5.66 8.50
N SER A 326 -9.75 5.17 8.16
CA SER A 326 -10.37 3.95 8.70
C SER A 326 -10.68 4.02 10.20
N TYR A 327 -11.32 2.98 10.73
CA TYR A 327 -11.63 2.88 12.16
C TYR A 327 -10.43 2.32 12.94
N SER A 328 -9.92 1.16 12.54
CA SER A 328 -8.92 0.39 13.29
C SER A 328 -7.54 0.31 12.63
N HIS A 329 -7.33 0.99 11.51
CA HIS A 329 -6.11 0.96 10.69
C HIS A 329 -5.76 -0.42 10.05
N PRO A 330 -6.73 -1.19 9.51
CA PRO A 330 -6.44 -2.43 8.81
C PRO A 330 -5.97 -2.16 7.38
N ASP A 331 -5.20 -3.10 6.82
CA ASP A 331 -4.98 -3.13 5.37
C ASP A 331 -6.28 -3.51 4.66
N PHE A 332 -6.88 -2.57 3.92
CA PHE A 332 -8.14 -2.78 3.22
C PHE A 332 -8.06 -3.90 2.17
N GLN A 333 -6.89 -4.22 1.61
CA GLN A 333 -6.75 -5.32 0.66
C GLN A 333 -7.00 -6.69 1.29
N THR A 334 -6.88 -6.79 2.61
CA THR A 334 -7.14 -8.02 3.38
C THR A 334 -8.60 -8.17 3.79
N LEU A 335 -9.40 -7.11 3.66
CA LEU A 335 -10.79 -7.04 4.11
C LEU A 335 -11.78 -7.30 2.99
N THR A 336 -12.92 -7.88 3.34
CA THR A 336 -14.09 -7.94 2.47
C THR A 336 -14.73 -6.56 2.29
N TYR A 337 -15.53 -6.38 1.23
CA TYR A 337 -16.31 -5.16 1.00
C TYR A 337 -17.08 -4.69 2.25
N ASP A 338 -17.80 -5.59 2.93
CA ASP A 338 -18.62 -5.22 4.10
C ASP A 338 -17.76 -4.77 5.30
N GLU A 339 -16.57 -5.36 5.46
CA GLU A 339 -15.62 -4.96 6.51
C GLU A 339 -14.98 -3.60 6.20
N GLN A 340 -14.56 -3.37 4.95
CA GLN A 340 -14.09 -2.05 4.52
C GLN A 340 -15.17 -0.97 4.68
N LEU A 341 -16.42 -1.31 4.34
CA LEU A 341 -17.55 -0.39 4.49
C LEU A 341 -17.77 -0.04 5.95
N GLU A 342 -17.70 -1.00 6.87
CA GLU A 342 -17.84 -0.75 8.30
C GLU A 342 -16.71 0.15 8.83
N GLU A 343 -15.46 -0.10 8.43
CA GLU A 343 -14.28 0.70 8.79
C GLU A 343 -14.42 2.17 8.35
N ILE A 344 -14.82 2.38 7.10
CA ILE A 344 -15.01 3.72 6.52
C ILE A 344 -16.22 4.41 7.16
N LYS A 345 -17.37 3.74 7.18
CA LYS A 345 -18.63 4.34 7.61
C LYS A 345 -18.66 4.65 9.09
N SER A 346 -18.15 3.77 9.95
CA SER A 346 -18.08 4.02 11.39
C SER A 346 -17.26 5.26 11.70
N THR A 347 -16.16 5.45 10.98
CA THR A 347 -15.29 6.62 11.13
C THR A 347 -15.96 7.88 10.56
N ASN A 348 -16.64 7.79 9.41
CA ASN A 348 -17.44 8.89 8.86
C ASN A 348 -18.50 9.38 9.86
N ASP A 349 -19.23 8.45 10.47
CA ASP A 349 -20.31 8.74 11.44
C ASP A 349 -19.75 9.44 12.68
N LEU A 350 -18.59 9.00 13.19
CA LEU A 350 -17.92 9.62 14.33
C LEU A 350 -17.41 11.03 14.01
N ILE A 351 -16.80 11.23 12.83
CA ILE A 351 -16.36 12.55 12.39
C ILE A 351 -17.57 13.50 12.29
N GLU A 352 -18.65 13.08 11.62
CA GLU A 352 -19.86 13.88 11.47
C GLU A 352 -20.51 14.22 12.81
N GLU A 353 -20.50 13.31 13.78
CA GLU A 353 -20.99 13.58 15.13
C GLU A 353 -20.21 14.70 15.83
N ILE A 354 -18.90 14.76 15.62
CA ILE A 354 -17.99 15.71 16.28
C ILE A 354 -18.01 17.08 15.58
N THR A 355 -17.93 17.10 14.26
CA THR A 355 -17.74 18.30 13.44
C THR A 355 -19.06 18.87 12.91
N GLY A 356 -20.09 18.03 12.81
CA GLY A 356 -21.32 18.32 12.08
C GLY A 356 -21.18 18.18 10.56
N GLU A 357 -20.02 17.75 10.08
CA GLU A 357 -19.69 17.58 8.67
C GLU A 357 -19.08 16.21 8.43
N ARG A 358 -19.71 15.43 7.55
CA ARG A 358 -19.18 14.13 7.15
C ARG A 358 -17.91 14.35 6.31
N PRO A 359 -16.85 13.55 6.46
CA PRO A 359 -15.61 13.76 5.71
C PRO A 359 -15.84 13.52 4.21
N ARG A 360 -15.02 14.16 3.39
CA ARG A 360 -15.02 14.03 1.92
C ARG A 360 -13.70 13.53 1.34
N PHE A 361 -12.75 13.19 2.21
CA PHE A 361 -11.47 12.60 1.85
C PHE A 361 -11.26 11.30 2.62
N LEU A 362 -10.80 10.28 1.91
CA LEU A 362 -10.38 9.00 2.46
C LEU A 362 -8.90 8.81 2.14
N ARG A 363 -8.13 8.40 3.14
CA ARG A 363 -6.82 7.80 2.92
C ARG A 363 -6.84 6.42 3.54
N ALA A 364 -6.62 5.39 2.74
CA ALA A 364 -6.58 4.03 3.26
C ALA A 364 -5.28 3.80 4.05
N PRO A 365 -5.31 3.04 5.15
CA PRO A 365 -4.11 2.63 5.87
C PRO A 365 -3.06 2.04 4.93
N TYR A 366 -1.79 2.34 5.19
CA TYR A 366 -0.64 1.89 4.37
C TYR A 366 -0.69 2.33 2.90
N GLY A 367 -1.64 3.19 2.52
CA GLY A 367 -1.92 3.56 1.13
C GLY A 367 -2.51 2.43 0.28
N GLN A 368 -2.95 1.33 0.89
CA GLN A 368 -3.44 0.14 0.21
C GLN A 368 -4.96 0.15 0.12
N TYR A 369 -5.48 0.10 -1.10
CA TYR A 369 -6.91 -0.01 -1.38
C TYR A 369 -7.16 -0.82 -2.64
N ASN A 370 -8.40 -1.24 -2.85
CA ASN A 370 -8.83 -2.03 -4.00
C ASN A 370 -10.13 -1.50 -4.61
N GLU A 371 -10.69 -2.21 -5.59
CA GLU A 371 -11.93 -1.80 -6.29
C GLU A 371 -13.13 -1.65 -5.33
N ASP A 372 -13.20 -2.46 -4.27
CA ASP A 372 -14.24 -2.35 -3.25
C ASP A 372 -14.12 -1.02 -2.50
N THR A 373 -12.90 -0.63 -2.11
CA THR A 373 -12.66 0.67 -1.45
C THR A 373 -13.08 1.83 -2.36
N ILE A 374 -12.75 1.75 -3.66
CA ILE A 374 -13.11 2.77 -4.66
C ILE A 374 -14.64 2.90 -4.76
N ALA A 375 -15.36 1.78 -4.80
CA ALA A 375 -16.82 1.77 -4.86
C ALA A 375 -17.46 2.35 -3.59
N ILE A 376 -16.92 2.02 -2.42
CA ILE A 376 -17.40 2.57 -1.14
C ILE A 376 -17.16 4.07 -1.07
N ALA A 377 -15.95 4.53 -1.40
CA ALA A 377 -15.61 5.94 -1.40
C ALA A 377 -16.49 6.74 -2.37
N ALA A 378 -16.77 6.21 -3.56
CA ALA A 378 -17.70 6.83 -4.50
C ALA A 378 -19.11 6.96 -3.91
N THR A 379 -19.61 5.92 -3.23
CA THR A 379 -20.94 5.91 -2.60
C THR A 379 -21.03 6.88 -1.42
N GLU A 380 -19.98 6.98 -0.59
CA GLU A 380 -19.91 7.91 0.55
C GLU A 380 -19.54 9.35 0.15
N GLY A 381 -19.30 9.61 -1.14
CA GLY A 381 -18.91 10.89 -1.72
C GLY A 381 -17.54 11.38 -1.26
N MET A 382 -16.56 10.49 -1.31
CA MET A 382 -15.20 10.72 -0.82
C MET A 382 -14.18 10.63 -1.96
N THR A 383 -13.22 11.55 -1.96
CA THR A 383 -12.02 11.45 -2.78
C THR A 383 -10.97 10.61 -2.04
N ILE A 384 -10.54 9.51 -2.64
CA ILE A 384 -9.38 8.74 -2.15
C ILE A 384 -8.10 9.50 -2.52
N MET A 385 -7.17 9.64 -1.58
CA MET A 385 -5.83 10.12 -1.88
C MET A 385 -4.76 9.44 -1.03
N ASN A 386 -3.66 9.06 -1.68
CA ASN A 386 -2.41 8.73 -0.99
C ASN A 386 -1.56 10.00 -0.86
N TRP A 387 -0.25 9.88 -1.00
CA TRP A 387 0.70 10.96 -0.88
C TRP A 387 1.78 10.82 -1.96
N THR A 388 2.55 11.89 -2.16
CA THR A 388 3.69 11.89 -3.07
C THR A 388 4.98 11.49 -2.36
N TYR A 389 5.18 11.96 -1.12
CA TYR A 389 6.26 11.52 -0.24
C TYR A 389 5.98 11.90 1.23
N GLY A 390 6.68 11.24 2.14
CA GLY A 390 6.68 11.45 3.59
C GLY A 390 7.87 10.71 4.21
N TYR A 391 8.33 11.15 5.39
CA TYR A 391 9.58 10.65 5.98
C TYR A 391 9.58 10.57 7.50
N ASP A 392 8.51 11.01 8.18
CA ASP A 392 8.54 11.18 9.62
C ASP A 392 8.44 9.87 10.41
N TRP A 393 8.25 8.73 9.74
CA TRP A 393 8.44 7.39 10.31
C TRP A 393 9.84 6.81 10.10
N VAL A 394 10.71 7.47 9.33
CA VAL A 394 12.06 6.96 9.02
C VAL A 394 13.01 7.39 10.13
N GLU A 395 13.76 6.44 10.70
CA GLU A 395 14.62 6.64 11.88
C GLU A 395 15.56 7.85 11.74
N GLU A 396 16.17 8.05 10.57
CA GLU A 396 17.08 9.18 10.30
C GLU A 396 16.41 10.56 10.39
N PHE A 397 15.08 10.61 10.32
CA PHE A 397 14.29 11.84 10.29
C PHE A 397 13.37 11.99 11.50
N MET A 398 13.51 11.17 12.55
CA MET A 398 12.80 11.32 13.82
C MET A 398 13.37 12.45 14.73
N GLU A 399 13.77 13.56 14.11
CA GLU A 399 14.21 14.79 14.77
C GLU A 399 13.75 15.99 13.93
N GLY A 400 13.24 17.05 14.58
CA GLY A 400 12.55 18.14 13.88
C GLY A 400 13.38 18.86 12.82
N THR A 401 14.67 19.08 13.06
CA THR A 401 15.56 19.73 12.09
C THR A 401 15.83 18.83 10.89
N ALA A 402 16.15 17.55 11.12
CA ALA A 402 16.37 16.55 10.08
C ALA A 402 15.12 16.35 9.22
N LEU A 403 13.94 16.25 9.85
CA LEU A 403 12.67 16.12 9.14
C LEU A 403 12.38 17.36 8.30
N ALA A 404 12.54 18.56 8.86
CA ALA A 404 12.30 19.79 8.12
C ALA A 404 13.20 19.90 6.89
N ASP A 405 14.49 19.54 7.01
CA ASP A 405 15.43 19.57 5.90
C ASP A 405 15.03 18.60 4.79
N VAL A 406 14.76 17.32 5.13
CA VAL A 406 14.39 16.33 4.11
C VAL A 406 13.04 16.65 3.46
N MET A 407 12.06 17.12 4.23
CA MET A 407 10.74 17.46 3.68
C MET A 407 10.81 18.66 2.72
N VAL A 408 11.68 19.64 2.96
CA VAL A 408 11.85 20.82 2.10
C VAL A 408 12.78 20.53 0.92
N ASN A 409 13.75 19.62 1.05
CA ASN A 409 14.79 19.38 0.05
C ASN A 409 14.69 18.02 -0.66
N SER A 410 13.62 17.27 -0.43
CA SER A 410 13.34 16.01 -1.12
C SER A 410 13.37 16.17 -2.64
N LYS A 411 13.92 15.17 -3.33
CA LYS A 411 13.85 15.07 -4.80
C LYS A 411 12.42 14.83 -5.32
N TYR A 412 11.50 14.44 -4.43
CA TYR A 412 10.08 14.21 -4.74
C TYR A 412 9.21 15.45 -4.48
N LEU A 413 9.79 16.55 -3.99
CA LEU A 413 9.10 17.85 -3.93
C LEU A 413 8.98 18.43 -5.35
N GLY A 414 7.90 18.03 -6.03
CA GLY A 414 7.50 18.54 -7.34
C GLY A 414 6.19 19.33 -7.30
N ASP A 415 5.74 19.73 -8.48
CA ASP A 415 4.46 20.42 -8.68
C ASP A 415 3.30 19.59 -8.11
N GLY A 416 2.49 20.22 -7.25
CA GLY A 416 1.34 19.57 -6.63
C GLY A 416 1.69 18.54 -5.56
N ALA A 417 2.86 18.63 -4.92
CA ALA A 417 3.27 17.66 -3.91
C ALA A 417 2.23 17.50 -2.78
N ASN A 418 1.83 16.26 -2.53
CA ASN A 418 0.96 15.88 -1.41
C ASN A 418 1.85 15.26 -0.33
N LEU A 419 2.03 15.97 0.79
CA LEU A 419 3.02 15.67 1.81
C LEU A 419 2.39 14.86 2.94
N LEU A 420 2.93 13.67 3.20
CA LEU A 420 2.52 12.83 4.32
C LEU A 420 3.40 13.06 5.54
N MET A 421 2.73 13.27 6.67
CA MET A 421 3.28 13.31 8.02
C MET A 421 2.25 12.68 8.97
N HIS A 422 2.60 12.55 10.24
CA HIS A 422 1.80 12.00 11.33
C HIS A 422 1.88 12.93 12.55
N ASP A 423 1.02 12.76 13.55
CA ASP A 423 0.96 13.63 14.73
C ASP A 423 2.04 13.33 15.81
N ARG A 424 3.30 13.25 15.36
CA ARG A 424 4.48 12.89 16.15
C ARG A 424 5.19 14.12 16.76
N PRO A 425 5.96 13.96 17.85
CA PRO A 425 6.69 15.07 18.48
C PRO A 425 7.68 15.77 17.54
N TRP A 426 8.43 15.01 16.73
CA TRP A 426 9.37 15.60 15.77
C TRP A 426 8.67 16.28 14.60
N THR A 427 7.48 15.82 14.20
CA THR A 427 6.63 16.52 13.21
C THR A 427 6.14 17.85 13.77
N ASN A 428 5.70 17.88 15.02
CA ASN A 428 5.36 19.11 15.72
C ASN A 428 6.53 20.11 15.78
N ASP A 429 7.75 19.61 16.02
CA ASP A 429 8.95 20.45 16.02
C ASP A 429 9.33 20.95 14.61
N ALA A 430 9.05 20.16 13.55
CA ALA A 430 9.44 20.43 12.18
C ALA A 430 8.47 21.34 11.41
N ILE A 431 7.16 21.23 11.67
CA ILE A 431 6.11 21.71 10.74
C ILE A 431 6.21 23.21 10.43
N GLY A 432 6.58 24.02 11.42
CA GLY A 432 6.79 25.46 11.23
C GLY A 432 7.93 25.77 10.24
N ALA A 433 9.01 25.00 10.28
CA ALA A 433 10.16 25.15 9.38
C ALA A 433 9.87 24.58 7.98
N ILE A 434 9.08 23.50 7.89
CA ILE A 434 8.61 22.94 6.62
C ILE A 434 7.80 23.99 5.86
N ILE A 435 6.80 24.60 6.51
CA ILE A 435 5.96 25.64 5.90
C ILE A 435 6.80 26.83 5.40
N ASP A 436 7.71 27.33 6.23
CA ASP A 436 8.59 28.44 5.86
C ASP A 436 9.52 28.06 4.69
N GLY A 437 10.04 26.84 4.68
CA GLY A 437 10.91 26.31 3.64
C GLY A 437 10.21 26.15 2.28
N LEU A 438 8.99 25.62 2.27
CA LEU A 438 8.16 25.50 1.06
C LEU A 438 7.88 26.88 0.47
N ARG A 439 7.47 27.85 1.30
CA ARG A 439 7.21 29.23 0.86
C ARG A 439 8.47 29.94 0.37
N ALA A 440 9.63 29.66 0.96
CA ALA A 440 10.91 30.18 0.47
C ALA A 440 11.30 29.64 -0.92
N LYS A 441 10.67 28.55 -1.37
CA LYS A 441 10.75 28.00 -2.73
C LYS A 441 9.59 28.43 -3.63
N ASP A 442 8.82 29.44 -3.22
CA ASP A 442 7.64 29.95 -3.92
C ASP A 442 6.50 28.91 -4.09
N ILE A 443 6.48 27.88 -3.23
CA ILE A 443 5.42 26.86 -3.21
C ILE A 443 4.27 27.34 -2.33
N THR A 444 3.05 27.34 -2.88
CA THR A 444 1.83 27.73 -2.17
C THR A 444 1.23 26.53 -1.44
N ILE A 445 0.84 26.70 -0.17
CA ILE A 445 0.12 25.64 0.56
C ILE A 445 -1.36 25.71 0.19
N VAL A 446 -1.90 24.60 -0.32
CA VAL A 446 -3.28 24.51 -0.82
C VAL A 446 -4.28 24.52 0.34
N ASP A 447 -5.37 25.26 0.19
CA ASP A 447 -6.56 25.11 1.04
C ASP A 447 -7.35 23.88 0.59
N PRO A 448 -7.52 22.85 1.43
CA PRO A 448 -8.28 21.67 1.04
C PRO A 448 -9.69 22.00 0.56
N ASN A 449 -10.33 23.06 1.06
CA ASN A 449 -11.69 23.48 0.68
C ASN A 449 -11.86 23.77 -0.82
N VAL A 450 -10.78 24.08 -1.54
CA VAL A 450 -10.81 24.31 -2.99
C VAL A 450 -10.45 23.07 -3.82
N ILE A 451 -10.21 21.92 -3.18
CA ILE A 451 -9.98 20.65 -3.87
C ILE A 451 -11.33 19.98 -4.13
N GLU A 452 -11.57 19.54 -5.37
CA GLU A 452 -12.80 18.85 -5.77
C GLU A 452 -12.97 17.53 -5.01
N SER A 453 -14.21 17.26 -4.62
CA SER A 453 -14.65 15.99 -4.08
C SER A 453 -16.00 15.60 -4.72
N PRO A 454 -16.27 14.30 -4.91
CA PRO A 454 -17.56 13.84 -5.42
C PRO A 454 -18.72 14.43 -4.63
N GLU A 455 -19.80 14.80 -5.32
CA GLU A 455 -21.06 15.06 -4.63
C GLU A 455 -21.57 13.72 -4.05
N ARG A 456 -22.04 13.72 -2.80
CA ARG A 456 -22.66 12.52 -2.22
C ARG A 456 -23.92 12.20 -2.99
N GLU A 457 -24.10 10.94 -3.39
CA GLU A 457 -25.41 10.49 -3.86
C GLU A 457 -26.39 10.60 -2.68
N GLU A 458 -27.43 11.45 -2.83
CA GLU A 458 -28.54 11.44 -1.88
C GLU A 458 -29.26 10.08 -2.02
N MET A 459 -29.10 9.20 -1.02
CA MET A 459 -29.81 7.92 -0.92
C MET A 459 -31.31 8.07 -0.70
#